data_AF-A0A7C0YAN5-F1
#
_entry.id   AF-A0A7C0YAN5-F1
#
_cell.length_a   1.000
_cell.length_b   1.000
_cell.length_c   1.000
_cell.angle_alpha   90.00
_cell.angle_beta   90.00
_cell.angle_gamma   90.00
#
_symmetry.space_group_name_H-M   'P 1'
#
loop_
_entity.id
_entity.type
_entity.pdbx_description
1 polymer ?
#
loop_
_entity_poly.entity_id
_entity_poly.type
_entity_poly.pdbx_seq_one_letter_code
_entity_poly.pdbx_strand_id
1 'polypeptide(L)'
;MTNMQLDINVLIGDVVVYFIALLYVLAVLTVGDLLRRKMDLGSDFTRKVIHLFAGASIWTVPYYPTPWVATLVAFTFVVFLALAGTDRFSRYFKAMARPEDLEHGSVRGPFWYAVSITLITGIFTFTGYERIYFVGAAAI
;
A
#
# COMPACT_ATOMS: atom_id res chain seq x y z
N MET A 1 -16.86 -15.07 -25.97
CA MET A 1 -16.52 -14.43 -24.68
C MET A 1 -16.95 -15.40 -23.59
N THR A 2 -16.02 -16.15 -23.01
CA THR A 2 -16.31 -17.04 -21.88
C THR A 2 -16.72 -16.15 -20.71
N ASN A 3 -17.91 -16.39 -20.14
CA ASN A 3 -18.33 -15.75 -18.90
C ASN A 3 -17.35 -16.18 -17.82
N MET A 4 -16.40 -15.32 -17.52
CA MET A 4 -15.48 -15.57 -16.44
C MET A 4 -16.22 -15.32 -15.13
N GLN A 5 -16.42 -16.40 -14.38
CA GLN A 5 -17.08 -16.34 -13.09
C GLN A 5 -16.03 -15.95 -12.04
N LEU A 6 -16.13 -14.74 -11.51
CA LEU A 6 -15.28 -14.29 -10.41
C LEU A 6 -15.63 -15.06 -9.15
N ASP A 7 -14.64 -15.72 -8.57
CA ASP A 7 -14.77 -16.28 -7.23
C ASP A 7 -14.62 -15.13 -6.21
N ILE A 8 -15.72 -14.78 -5.54
CA ILE A 8 -15.76 -13.75 -4.51
C ILE A 8 -15.51 -14.31 -3.11
N ASN A 9 -15.31 -15.62 -2.97
CA ASN A 9 -15.09 -16.24 -1.68
C ASN A 9 -13.70 -15.87 -1.15
N VAL A 10 -13.66 -15.39 0.09
CA VAL A 10 -12.42 -15.13 0.81
C VAL A 10 -12.02 -16.40 1.54
N LEU A 11 -10.85 -16.93 1.21
CA LEU A 11 -10.28 -18.12 1.85
C LEU A 11 -9.35 -17.71 3.00
N ILE A 12 -9.09 -18.65 3.90
CA ILE A 12 -8.16 -18.42 5.03
C ILE A 12 -6.76 -18.02 4.55
N GLY A 13 -6.33 -18.56 3.40
CA GLY A 13 -5.06 -18.20 2.76
C GLY A 13 -5.01 -16.72 2.39
N ASP A 14 -6.11 -16.15 1.87
CA ASP A 14 -6.17 -14.73 1.54
C ASP A 14 -6.01 -13.85 2.78
N VAL A 15 -6.66 -14.23 3.88
CA VAL A 15 -6.55 -13.53 5.16
C VAL A 15 -5.12 -13.55 5.68
N VAL A 16 -4.45 -14.71 5.61
CA VAL A 16 -3.05 -14.84 6.05
C VAL A 16 -2.13 -13.94 5.22
N VAL A 17 -2.23 -13.99 3.89
CA VAL A 17 -1.39 -13.17 3.00
C VAL A 17 -1.69 -11.68 3.17
N TYR A 18 -2.95 -11.30 3.37
CA TYR A 18 -3.35 -9.93 3.70
C TYR A 18 -2.66 -9.41 4.95
N PHE A 19 -2.70 -10.16 6.05
CA PHE A 19 -2.03 -9.76 7.28
C PHE A 19 -0.50 -9.72 7.15
N ILE A 20 0.10 -10.63 6.38
CA ILE A 20 1.54 -10.58 6.07
C ILE A 20 1.87 -9.26 5.35
N ALA A 21 1.10 -8.88 4.34
CA ALA A 21 1.31 -7.62 3.61
C ALA A 21 1.19 -6.40 4.53
N LEU A 22 0.17 -6.36 5.39
CA LEU A 22 -0.02 -5.25 6.33
C LEU A 22 1.12 -5.16 7.35
N LEU A 23 1.48 -6.28 7.99
CA LEU A 23 2.55 -6.32 8.98
C LEU A 23 3.89 -5.91 8.37
N TYR A 24 4.16 -6.36 7.14
CA TYR A 24 5.35 -5.97 6.39
C TYR A 24 5.42 -4.45 6.20
N VAL A 25 4.36 -3.82 5.69
CA VAL A 25 4.39 -2.37 5.47
C VAL A 25 4.43 -1.58 6.78
N LEU A 26 3.70 -2.02 7.82
CA LEU A 26 3.80 -1.40 9.15
C LEU A 26 5.22 -1.47 9.70
N ALA A 27 5.94 -2.58 9.46
CA ALA A 27 7.34 -2.69 9.83
C ALA A 27 8.20 -1.70 9.03
N VAL A 28 8.00 -1.58 7.71
CA VAL A 28 8.71 -0.59 6.88
C VAL A 28 8.46 0.85 7.37
N LEU A 29 7.21 1.22 7.65
CA LEU A 29 6.86 2.54 8.17
C LEU A 29 7.49 2.81 9.53
N THR A 30 7.50 1.82 10.41
CA THR A 30 8.11 1.89 11.74
C THR A 30 9.62 2.06 11.63
N VAL A 31 10.28 1.27 10.80
CA VAL A 31 11.73 1.39 10.53
C VAL A 31 12.05 2.75 9.92
N GLY A 32 11.25 3.24 8.97
CA GLY A 32 11.40 4.57 8.38
C GLY A 32 11.32 5.70 9.43
N ASP A 33 10.31 5.67 10.31
CA ASP A 33 10.18 6.62 11.43
C ASP A 33 11.35 6.51 12.41
N LEU A 34 11.81 5.29 12.72
CA LEU A 34 12.95 5.06 13.62
C LEU A 34 14.26 5.58 13.04
N LEU A 35 14.55 5.29 11.76
CA LEU A 35 15.73 5.78 11.06
C LEU A 35 15.77 7.30 11.03
N ARG A 36 14.63 7.93 10.72
CA ARG A 36 14.49 9.39 10.75
C ARG A 36 14.92 9.96 12.11
N ARG A 37 14.44 9.38 13.22
CA ARG A 37 14.67 9.91 14.57
C ARG A 37 16.05 9.60 15.11
N LYS A 38 16.55 8.39 14.89
CA LYS A 38 17.82 7.92 15.47
C LYS A 38 19.03 8.42 14.70
N MET A 39 18.87 8.66 13.40
CA MET A 39 19.97 9.05 12.51
C MET A 39 19.81 10.46 11.95
N ASP A 40 18.83 11.23 12.45
CA ASP A 40 18.50 12.59 12.00
C ASP A 40 18.37 12.72 10.47
N LEU A 41 17.81 11.68 9.84
CA LEU A 41 17.65 11.65 8.39
C LEU A 41 16.46 12.52 7.99
N GLY A 42 16.64 13.35 6.96
CA GLY A 42 15.59 14.20 6.43
C GLY A 42 14.40 13.41 5.89
N SER A 43 13.21 14.03 5.91
CA SER A 43 11.96 13.43 5.43
C SER A 43 12.05 12.95 3.97
N ASP A 44 12.85 13.62 3.13
CA ASP A 44 13.05 13.20 1.74
C ASP A 44 13.72 11.83 1.60
N PHE A 45 14.67 11.50 2.48
CA PHE A 45 15.32 10.20 2.46
C PHE A 45 14.38 9.12 2.98
N THR A 46 13.75 9.35 4.14
CA THR A 46 12.85 8.37 4.76
C THR A 46 11.62 8.12 3.91
N ARG A 47 11.09 9.14 3.23
CA ARG A 47 9.99 9.00 2.27
C ARG A 47 10.37 8.08 1.11
N LYS A 48 11.56 8.24 0.52
CA LYS A 48 12.04 7.39 -0.59
C LYS A 48 12.20 5.95 -0.15
N VAL A 49 12.78 5.72 1.04
CA VAL A 49 12.90 4.40 1.65
C VAL A 49 11.51 3.78 1.84
N ILE A 50 10.58 4.52 2.46
CA ILE A 50 9.20 4.05 2.69
C ILE A 50 8.52 3.73 1.36
N HIS A 51 8.60 4.58 0.34
CA HIS A 51 7.95 4.30 -0.95
C HIS A 51 8.51 3.04 -1.62
N LEU A 52 9.84 2.89 -1.65
CA LEU A 52 10.50 1.73 -2.27
C LEU A 52 10.12 0.43 -1.54
N PHE A 53 10.25 0.41 -0.22
CA PHE A 53 10.03 -0.80 0.56
C PHE A 53 8.56 -1.10 0.81
N ALA A 54 7.70 -0.10 1.04
CA ALA A 54 6.26 -0.34 1.21
C ALA A 54 5.62 -0.82 -0.09
N GLY A 55 6.09 -0.31 -1.24
CA GLY A 55 5.68 -0.78 -2.57
C GLY A 55 5.99 -2.27 -2.80
N ALA A 56 7.06 -2.80 -2.19
CA ALA A 56 7.40 -4.22 -2.28
C ALA A 56 6.35 -5.17 -1.67
N SER A 57 5.33 -4.64 -0.97
CA SER A 57 4.15 -5.43 -0.60
C SER A 57 3.42 -6.03 -1.80
N ILE A 58 3.60 -5.50 -3.01
CA ILE A 58 3.09 -6.07 -4.26
C ILE A 58 3.52 -7.52 -4.48
N TRP A 59 4.69 -7.92 -3.97
CA TRP A 59 5.19 -9.29 -4.08
C TRP A 59 4.35 -10.31 -3.32
N THR A 60 3.39 -9.88 -2.49
CA THR A 60 2.42 -10.77 -1.85
C THR A 60 1.29 -11.19 -2.80
N VAL A 61 1.05 -10.45 -3.90
CA VAL A 61 -0.07 -10.68 -4.84
C VAL A 61 -0.13 -12.10 -5.41
N PRO A 62 0.97 -12.72 -5.88
CA PRO A 62 0.93 -14.07 -6.45
C PRO A 62 0.53 -15.17 -5.45
N TYR A 63 0.52 -14.86 -4.15
CA TYR A 63 0.23 -15.81 -3.08
C TYR A 63 -1.23 -15.79 -2.63
N TYR A 64 -2.07 -14.87 -3.12
CA TYR A 64 -3.51 -14.87 -2.81
C TYR A 64 -4.22 -15.98 -3.59
N PRO A 65 -4.90 -16.93 -2.90
CA PRO A 65 -5.82 -17.85 -3.56
C PRO A 65 -6.90 -17.15 -4.39
N THR A 66 -7.41 -16.03 -3.89
CA THR A 66 -8.46 -15.22 -4.49
C THR A 66 -7.91 -13.82 -4.81
N PRO A 67 -7.48 -13.56 -6.07
CA PRO A 67 -6.68 -12.38 -6.43
C PRO A 67 -7.30 -11.02 -6.10
N TRP A 68 -8.63 -10.88 -6.14
CA TRP A 68 -9.29 -9.61 -5.85
C TRP A 68 -9.05 -9.14 -4.41
N VAL A 69 -8.76 -10.05 -3.48
CA VAL A 69 -8.48 -9.72 -2.08
C VAL A 69 -7.22 -8.83 -1.95
N ALA A 70 -6.27 -8.94 -2.89
CA ALA A 70 -5.12 -8.04 -2.93
C ALA A 70 -5.51 -6.56 -3.09
N THR A 71 -6.65 -6.25 -3.72
CA THR A 71 -7.19 -4.89 -3.82
C THR A 71 -7.49 -4.30 -2.43
N LEU A 72 -7.86 -5.13 -1.46
CA LEU A 72 -8.12 -4.68 -0.09
C LEU A 72 -6.86 -4.17 0.60
N VAL A 73 -5.67 -4.69 0.25
CA VAL A 73 -4.40 -4.17 0.78
C VAL A 73 -4.22 -2.72 0.33
N ALA A 74 -4.32 -2.46 -0.97
CA ALA A 74 -4.21 -1.11 -1.53
C ALA A 74 -5.26 -0.17 -0.93
N PHE A 75 -6.51 -0.63 -0.83
CA PHE A 75 -7.58 0.15 -0.21
C PHE A 75 -7.31 0.46 1.28
N THR A 76 -6.73 -0.48 2.02
CA THR A 76 -6.33 -0.26 3.42
C THR A 76 -5.31 0.87 3.52
N PHE A 77 -4.38 0.96 2.56
CA PHE A 77 -3.44 2.09 2.50
C PHE A 77 -4.12 3.42 2.18
N VAL A 78 -5.13 3.44 1.31
CA VAL A 78 -5.93 4.66 1.08
C VAL A 78 -6.53 5.15 2.39
N VAL A 79 -7.18 4.26 3.15
CA VAL A 79 -7.77 4.60 4.45
C VAL A 79 -6.70 5.05 5.44
N PHE A 80 -5.59 4.34 5.54
CA PHE A 80 -4.48 4.71 6.42
C PHE A 80 -3.92 6.10 6.09
N LEU A 81 -3.68 6.39 4.81
CA LEU A 81 -3.13 7.66 4.35
C LEU A 81 -4.13 8.82 4.50
N ALA A 82 -5.43 8.56 4.34
CA ALA A 82 -6.49 9.53 4.66
C ALA A 82 -6.48 9.91 6.15
N LEU A 83 -6.16 8.95 7.02
CA LEU A 83 -6.10 9.15 8.47
C LEU A 83 -4.70 9.55 8.97
N ALA A 84 -3.68 9.53 8.11
CA ALA A 84 -2.29 9.71 8.53
C ALA A 84 -2.07 11.07 9.22
N GLY A 85 -2.76 12.12 8.78
CA GLY A 85 -2.67 13.47 9.35
C GLY A 85 -3.24 13.60 10.77
N THR A 86 -3.95 12.59 11.30
CA THR A 86 -4.50 12.63 12.67
C THR A 86 -3.41 12.42 13.72
N ASP A 87 -3.65 12.87 14.96
CA ASP A 87 -2.68 12.74 16.07
C ASP A 87 -2.20 11.30 16.27
N ARG A 88 -3.11 10.33 16.10
CA ARG A 88 -2.86 8.89 16.23
C ARG A 88 -1.76 8.39 15.28
N PHE A 89 -1.68 8.96 14.08
CA PHE A 89 -0.75 8.53 13.03
C PHE A 89 0.27 9.61 12.64
N SER A 90 0.29 10.73 13.37
CA SER A 90 1.19 11.88 13.19
C SER A 90 2.67 11.49 13.04
N ARG A 91 3.09 10.42 13.72
CA ARG A 91 4.45 9.88 13.63
C ARG A 91 4.78 9.39 12.21
N TYR A 92 3.96 8.50 11.68
CA TYR A 92 4.13 7.97 10.33
C TYR A 92 3.94 9.06 9.29
N PHE A 93 2.96 9.95 9.49
CA PHE A 93 2.73 11.10 8.63
C PHE A 93 3.97 11.97 8.49
N LYS A 94 4.58 12.40 9.61
CA LYS A 94 5.78 13.25 9.53
C LYS A 94 6.96 12.54 8.85
N ALA A 95 7.03 11.20 8.83
CA ALA A 95 8.10 10.45 8.17
C ALA A 95 7.93 10.37 6.64
N MET A 96 6.72 10.66 6.15
CA MET A 96 6.34 10.65 4.73
C MET A 96 6.10 12.06 4.17
N ALA A 97 5.76 13.02 5.03
CA ALA A 97 5.32 14.36 4.65
C ALA A 97 6.45 15.23 4.09
N ARG A 98 6.15 15.93 2.99
CA ARG A 98 6.87 17.10 2.51
C ARG A 98 6.54 18.35 3.35
N PRO A 99 7.33 19.43 3.22
CA PRO A 99 6.98 20.72 3.83
C PRO A 99 5.55 21.16 3.48
N GLU A 100 5.17 21.07 2.20
CA GLU A 100 3.82 21.36 1.72
C GLU A 100 2.73 20.43 2.29
N ASP A 101 3.05 19.16 2.57
CA ASP A 101 2.10 18.21 3.17
C ASP A 101 1.82 18.56 4.64
N LEU A 102 2.81 19.09 5.36
CA LEU A 102 2.68 19.53 6.75
C LEU A 102 1.72 20.71 6.87
N GLU A 103 1.75 21.64 5.92
CA GLU A 103 0.85 22.81 5.86
C GLU A 103 -0.61 22.38 5.60
N HIS A 104 -0.81 21.36 4.77
CA HIS A 104 -2.14 20.87 4.39
C HIS A 104 -2.65 19.70 5.25
N GLY A 105 -1.86 19.24 6.23
CA GLY A 105 -2.22 18.12 7.12
C GLY A 105 -2.47 16.79 6.41
N SER A 106 -1.97 16.59 5.19
CA SER A 106 -2.20 15.37 4.41
C SER A 106 -1.05 15.07 3.44
N VAL A 107 -0.73 13.79 3.28
CA VAL A 107 0.28 13.30 2.32
C VAL A 107 -0.40 13.05 0.98
N ARG A 108 -0.70 14.13 0.25
CA ARG A 108 -1.56 14.07 -0.96
C ARG A 108 -1.00 13.17 -2.05
N GLY A 109 0.31 13.23 -2.30
CA GLY A 109 0.98 12.39 -3.30
C GLY A 109 0.81 10.90 -3.01
N PRO A 110 1.26 10.40 -1.84
CA PRO A 110 1.08 9.02 -1.43
C PRO A 110 -0.39 8.57 -1.42
N PHE A 111 -1.31 9.43 -0.97
CA PHE A 111 -2.73 9.13 -0.94
C PHE A 111 -3.28 8.84 -2.35
N TRP A 112 -3.08 9.75 -3.30
CA TRP A 112 -3.58 9.56 -4.67
C TRP A 112 -2.90 8.39 -5.39
N TYR A 113 -1.63 8.13 -5.09
CA TYR A 113 -0.95 6.94 -5.58
C TYR A 113 -1.63 5.65 -5.09
N ALA A 114 -1.94 5.55 -3.80
CA ALA A 114 -2.67 4.39 -3.26
C ALA A 114 -4.08 4.24 -3.86
N VAL A 115 -4.78 5.35 -4.13
CA VAL A 115 -6.07 5.34 -4.83
C VAL A 115 -5.91 4.78 -6.24
N SER A 116 -4.92 5.25 -7.00
CA SER A 116 -4.64 4.75 -8.35
C SER A 116 -4.32 3.25 -8.36
N ILE A 117 -3.47 2.77 -7.43
CA ILE A 117 -3.20 1.34 -7.30
C ILE A 117 -4.49 0.58 -7.01
N THR A 118 -5.30 1.03 -6.05
CA THR A 118 -6.57 0.38 -5.68
C THR A 118 -7.50 0.20 -6.88
N LEU A 119 -7.64 1.25 -7.71
CA LEU A 119 -8.46 1.19 -8.91
C LEU A 119 -7.88 0.22 -9.95
N ILE A 120 -6.57 0.28 -10.19
CA ILE A 120 -5.89 -0.59 -11.15
C ILE A 120 -5.96 -2.05 -10.69
N THR A 121 -5.63 -2.36 -9.43
CA THR A 121 -5.82 -3.71 -8.83
C THR A 121 -7.24 -4.19 -9.01
N GLY A 122 -8.23 -3.35 -8.68
CA GLY A 122 -9.63 -3.72 -8.77
C GLY A 122 -10.01 -4.08 -10.19
N ILE A 123 -9.74 -3.19 -11.15
CA ILE A 123 -10.06 -3.43 -12.56
C ILE A 123 -9.49 -4.76 -13.04
N PHE A 124 -8.20 -5.01 -12.85
CA PHE A 124 -7.57 -6.20 -13.41
C PHE A 124 -7.96 -7.50 -12.67
N THR A 125 -8.12 -7.45 -11.34
CA THR A 125 -8.53 -8.63 -10.56
C THR A 125 -9.99 -9.00 -10.75
N PHE A 126 -10.88 -8.01 -10.96
CA PHE A 126 -12.29 -8.26 -11.30
C PHE A 126 -12.51 -8.58 -12.79
N THR A 127 -11.51 -8.43 -13.65
CA THR A 127 -11.61 -8.76 -15.09
C THR A 127 -10.81 -9.99 -15.52
N GLY A 128 -10.10 -10.64 -14.60
CA GLY A 128 -9.36 -11.89 -14.89
C GLY A 128 -8.02 -11.69 -15.54
N TYR A 129 -7.54 -10.46 -15.50
CA TYR A 129 -6.25 -10.07 -16.05
C TYR A 129 -5.24 -9.84 -14.91
N GLU A 130 -5.44 -10.48 -13.75
CA GLU A 130 -4.62 -10.31 -12.55
C GLU A 130 -3.13 -10.59 -12.80
N ARG A 131 -2.81 -11.50 -13.73
CA ARG A 131 -1.41 -11.80 -14.11
C ARG A 131 -0.74 -10.63 -14.83
N ILE A 132 -1.48 -9.93 -15.70
CA ILE A 132 -0.97 -8.72 -16.38
C ILE A 132 -0.81 -7.60 -15.36
N TYR A 133 -1.78 -7.47 -14.45
CA TYR A 133 -1.69 -6.53 -13.35
C TYR A 133 -0.47 -6.75 -12.48
N PHE A 134 -0.19 -7.98 -12.04
CA PHE A 134 0.94 -8.25 -11.18
C PHE A 134 2.26 -7.81 -11.84
N VAL A 135 2.46 -8.13 -13.12
CA VAL A 135 3.64 -7.71 -13.87
C VAL A 135 3.70 -6.18 -14.02
N GLY A 136 2.57 -5.55 -14.36
CA GLY A 136 2.49 -4.10 -14.52
C GLY A 136 2.72 -3.34 -13.21
N ALA A 137 2.16 -3.83 -12.10
CA ALA A 137 2.27 -3.21 -10.79
C ALA A 137 3.63 -3.47 -10.11
N ALA A 138 4.26 -4.64 -10.36
CA ALA A 138 5.60 -4.93 -9.84
C ALA A 138 6.73 -4.20 -10.61
N ALA A 139 6.42 -3.65 -11.79
CA ALA A 139 7.37 -2.91 -12.63
C ALA A 139 7.40 -1.39 -12.38
N ILE A 140 6.54 -0.88 -11.48
CA ILE A 140 6.40 0.54 -11.12
C ILE A 140 6.98 0.77 -9.72
#